data_AF-A0A9X9A4R2-F1
#
_entry.id   AF-A0A9X9A4R2-F1
#
_cell.length_a   1.000
_cell.length_b   1.000
_cell.length_c   1.000
_cell.angle_alpha   90.00
_cell.angle_beta   90.00
_cell.angle_gamma   90.00
#
_symmetry.space_group_name_H-M   'P 1'
#
loop_
_entity.id
_entity.type
_entity.pdbx_description
1 polymer ?
#
loop_
_entity_poly.entity_id
_entity_poly.type
_entity_poly.pdbx_seq_one_letter_code
_entity_poly.pdbx_strand_id
1 'polypeptide(L)'
;AALAKQYSEDTGSKEQGGEISGFAPGQTVKEFEEAAYKLDAGQVSDPVKTTYGYHIIKVTDKKELKPFDEVKDKIRKDIEQQRLQ
;
A
#
# COMPACT_ATOMS: atom_id res chain seq x y z
N ALA A 1 8.02 -14.61 4.22
CA ALA A 1 8.09 -13.82 5.47
C ALA A 1 9.51 -13.68 6.04
N ALA A 2 10.43 -14.64 5.90
CA ALA A 2 11.77 -14.56 6.51
C ALA A 2 12.66 -13.42 5.98
N LEU A 3 12.63 -13.14 4.67
CA LEU A 3 13.47 -12.12 4.03
C LEU A 3 13.16 -10.69 4.50
N ALA A 4 11.87 -10.35 4.66
CA ALA A 4 11.46 -9.03 5.13
C ALA A 4 11.90 -8.78 6.58
N LYS A 5 11.83 -9.79 7.47
CA LYS A 5 12.38 -9.67 8.83
C LYS A 5 13.88 -9.42 8.85
N GLN A 6 14.60 -9.92 7.86
CA GLN A 6 16.06 -9.90 7.84
C GLN A 6 16.64 -8.66 7.14
N TYR A 7 15.99 -8.16 6.09
CA TYR A 7 16.51 -7.09 5.24
C TYR A 7 15.64 -5.83 5.20
N SER A 8 14.39 -5.85 5.69
CA SER A 8 13.57 -4.64 5.69
C SER A 8 14.09 -3.63 6.71
N GLU A 9 14.30 -2.40 6.28
CA GLU A 9 14.59 -1.24 7.12
C GLU A 9 13.32 -0.54 7.63
N ASP A 10 12.14 -0.95 7.13
CA ASP A 10 10.86 -0.45 7.60
C ASP A 10 10.52 -1.04 8.97
N THR A 11 10.77 -0.28 10.04
CA THR A 11 10.56 -0.72 11.42
C THR A 11 9.09 -0.98 11.76
N GLY A 12 8.14 -0.40 11.01
CA GLY A 12 6.71 -0.57 11.24
C GLY A 12 6.16 -1.92 10.75
N SER A 13 6.75 -2.47 9.69
CA SER A 13 6.29 -3.71 9.04
C SER A 13 7.29 -4.87 9.12
N LYS A 14 8.57 -4.59 9.41
CA LYS A 14 9.65 -5.62 9.52
C LYS A 14 9.27 -6.76 10.44
N GLU A 15 8.79 -6.47 11.66
CA GLU A 15 8.47 -7.49 12.66
C GLU A 15 7.27 -8.37 12.26
N GLN A 16 6.40 -7.84 11.40
CA GLN A 16 5.26 -8.54 10.81
C GLN A 16 5.61 -9.20 9.47
N GLY A 17 6.90 -9.25 9.10
CA GLY A 17 7.33 -9.89 7.85
C GLY A 17 7.07 -9.04 6.61
N GLY A 18 7.04 -7.71 6.77
CA GLY A 18 6.82 -6.74 5.69
C GLY A 18 5.34 -6.57 5.33
N GLU A 19 4.43 -7.07 6.16
CA GLU A 19 3.00 -6.96 5.91
C GLU A 19 2.50 -5.54 6.19
N ILE A 20 1.76 -4.97 5.24
CA ILE A 20 1.08 -3.68 5.39
C ILE A 20 -0.41 -3.98 5.34
N SER A 21 -1.13 -3.60 6.40
CA SER A 21 -2.56 -3.88 6.64
C SER A 21 -3.51 -3.14 5.69
N GLY A 22 -3.29 -3.22 4.37
CA GLY A 22 -4.02 -2.46 3.37
C GLY A 22 -3.76 -0.95 3.47
N PHE A 23 -3.54 -0.29 2.34
CA PHE A 23 -3.42 1.16 2.27
C PHE A 23 -4.49 1.72 1.35
N ALA A 24 -5.01 2.89 1.71
CA ALA A 24 -5.85 3.71 0.85
C ALA A 24 -4.98 4.66 0.00
N PRO A 25 -5.53 5.20 -1.11
CA PRO A 25 -4.82 6.18 -1.91
C PRO A 25 -4.34 7.37 -1.08
N GLY A 26 -3.06 7.73 -1.22
CA GLY A 26 -2.42 8.83 -0.50
C GLY A 26 -1.91 8.49 0.90
N GLN A 27 -2.03 7.23 1.36
CA GLN A 27 -1.42 6.78 2.62
C GLN A 27 0.04 6.34 2.48
N THR A 28 0.51 6.07 1.25
CA THR A 28 1.90 5.71 0.94
C THR A 28 2.51 6.69 -0.05
N VAL A 29 3.83 6.64 -0.23
CA VAL A 29 4.50 7.40 -1.30
C VAL A 29 3.98 7.00 -2.66
N LYS A 30 3.90 7.97 -3.57
CA LYS A 30 3.28 7.80 -4.88
C LYS A 30 3.93 6.68 -5.69
N GLU A 31 5.26 6.60 -5.69
CA GLU A 31 5.98 5.54 -6.41
C GLU A 31 5.64 4.13 -5.90
N PHE A 32 5.46 3.97 -4.58
CA PHE A 32 5.05 2.70 -3.98
C PHE A 32 3.62 2.34 -4.36
N GLU A 33 2.72 3.32 -4.21
CA GLU A 33 1.30 3.19 -4.53
C GLU A 33 1.10 2.76 -5.99
N GLU A 34 1.73 3.45 -6.94
CA GLU A 34 1.61 3.15 -8.36
C GLU A 34 2.12 1.75 -8.71
N ALA A 35 3.23 1.32 -8.11
CA ALA A 35 3.78 -0.01 -8.34
C ALA A 35 2.87 -1.10 -7.75
N ALA A 36 2.34 -0.89 -6.54
CA ALA A 36 1.42 -1.82 -5.90
C ALA A 36 0.09 -1.95 -6.67
N TYR A 37 -0.49 -0.86 -7.17
CA TYR A 37 -1.75 -0.90 -7.93
C TYR A 37 -1.61 -1.58 -9.31
N LYS A 38 -0.42 -1.47 -9.92
CA LYS A 38 -0.09 -2.12 -11.20
C LYS A 38 0.07 -3.63 -11.10
N LEU A 39 0.34 -4.15 -9.90
CA LEU A 39 0.48 -5.57 -9.66
C LEU A 39 -0.87 -6.27 -9.46
N ASP A 40 -0.92 -7.53 -9.90
CA ASP A 40 -1.99 -8.45 -9.58
C ASP A 40 -1.77 -9.16 -8.24
N ALA A 41 -2.84 -9.69 -7.66
CA ALA A 41 -2.75 -10.45 -6.41
C ALA A 41 -1.83 -11.67 -6.58
N GLY A 42 -0.86 -11.79 -5.67
CA GLY A 42 0.20 -12.79 -5.69
C GLY A 42 1.49 -12.35 -6.38
N GLN A 43 1.49 -11.24 -7.12
CA GLN A 43 2.63 -10.78 -7.91
C GLN A 43 3.60 -9.95 -7.09
N VAL A 44 4.89 -10.01 -7.46
CA VAL A 44 5.99 -9.25 -6.85
C VAL A 44 6.50 -8.21 -7.85
N SER A 45 6.75 -6.99 -7.40
CA SER A 45 7.29 -5.91 -8.23
C SER A 45 8.79 -6.09 -8.44
N ASP A 46 9.28 -5.48 -9.51
CA ASP A 46 10.67 -5.06 -9.58
C ASP A 46 11.01 -4.05 -8.46
N PRO A 47 12.31 -3.82 -8.17
CA PRO A 47 12.73 -2.86 -7.15
C PRO A 47 12.20 -1.45 -7.45
N VAL A 48 11.27 -0.99 -6.60
CA VAL A 48 10.64 0.33 -6.71
C VAL A 48 11.49 1.34 -5.97
N LYS A 49 12.04 2.32 -6.70
CA LYS A 49 12.76 3.42 -6.08
C LYS A 49 11.77 4.43 -5.49
N THR A 50 11.93 4.76 -4.23
CA THR A 50 11.18 5.80 -3.52
C THR A 50 12.15 6.79 -2.87
N THR A 51 11.63 7.83 -2.24
CA THR A 51 12.42 8.73 -1.39
C THR A 51 13.08 8.03 -0.19
N TYR A 52 12.59 6.85 0.20
CA TYR A 52 13.13 6.05 1.30
C TYR A 52 14.15 4.99 0.86
N GLY A 53 14.37 4.80 -0.45
CA GLY A 53 15.32 3.84 -0.97
C GLY A 53 14.71 2.94 -2.05
N TYR A 54 14.91 1.63 -1.94
CA TYR A 54 14.33 0.64 -2.85
C TYR A 54 13.40 -0.30 -2.09
N HIS A 55 12.21 -0.51 -2.63
CA HIS A 55 11.19 -1.39 -2.06
C HIS A 55 10.84 -2.50 -3.05
N ILE A 56 10.71 -3.73 -2.54
CA ILE A 56 10.14 -4.84 -3.30
C ILE A 56 8.73 -5.05 -2.75
N ILE A 57 7.74 -4.92 -3.61
CA ILE A 57 6.33 -4.94 -3.23
C ILE A 57 5.75 -6.29 -3.64
N LYS A 58 5.03 -6.95 -2.74
CA LYS A 58 4.23 -8.13 -3.07
C LYS A 58 2.78 -7.84 -2.74
N VAL A 59 1.91 -7.88 -3.74
CA VAL A 59 0.46 -7.78 -3.50
C VAL A 59 0.00 -9.15 -3.00
N THR A 60 -0.44 -9.22 -1.75
CA THR A 60 -0.95 -10.47 -1.15
C THR A 60 -2.41 -10.67 -1.49
N ASP A 61 -3.20 -9.60 -1.43
CA ASP A 61 -4.64 -9.63 -1.64
C ASP A 61 -5.11 -8.28 -2.20
N LYS A 62 -6.10 -8.31 -3.09
CA LYS A 62 -6.67 -7.10 -3.70
C LYS A 62 -8.15 -7.10 -3.34
N LYS A 63 -8.51 -6.30 -2.34
CA LYS A 63 -9.93 -6.14 -1.97
C LYS A 63 -10.70 -5.63 -3.18
N GLU A 64 -11.77 -6.33 -3.52
CA GLU A 64 -12.70 -5.87 -4.55
C GLU A 64 -13.26 -4.50 -4.16
N LEU A 65 -13.14 -3.56 -5.10
CA LEU A 65 -13.74 -2.25 -4.95
C LEU A 65 -15.25 -2.40 -5.10
N LYS A 66 -15.97 -2.05 -4.04
CA LYS A 66 -17.42 -1.91 -4.10
C LYS A 66 -17.80 -0.86 -5.16
N PRO A 67 -18.98 -0.97 -5.79
CA PRO A 67 -19.47 0.00 -6.76
C PRO A 67 -19.34 1.42 -6.25
N PHE A 68 -18.92 2.34 -7.14
CA PHE A 68 -18.69 3.74 -6.78
C PHE A 68 -19.89 4.37 -6.07
N ASP A 69 -21.12 4.04 -6.47
CA ASP A 69 -22.34 4.54 -5.84
C ASP A 69 -22.49 4.18 -4.35
N GLU A 70 -21.99 3.02 -3.93
CA GLU A 70 -22.04 2.59 -2.53
C GLU A 70 -20.95 3.24 -1.67
N VAL A 71 -19.84 3.65 -2.29
CA VAL A 71 -18.67 4.17 -1.57
C VAL A 71 -18.47 5.67 -1.70
N LYS A 72 -19.15 6.36 -2.63
CA LYS A 72 -18.96 7.80 -2.90
C LYS A 72 -19.15 8.66 -1.64
N ASP A 73 -20.17 8.39 -0.84
CA ASP A 73 -20.49 9.16 0.35
C ASP A 73 -19.44 8.97 1.45
N LYS A 74 -18.87 7.77 1.52
CA LYS A 74 -17.77 7.46 2.44
C LYS A 74 -16.47 8.14 1.99
N ILE A 75 -16.10 7.99 0.72
CA ILE A 75 -14.91 8.61 0.11
C ILE A 75 -14.96 10.13 0.28
N ARG A 76 -16.12 10.76 0.04
CA ARG A 76 -16.30 12.20 0.20
C ARG A 76 -15.99 12.65 1.63
N LYS A 77 -16.56 11.95 2.62
CA LYS A 77 -16.32 12.24 4.04
C LYS A 77 -14.86 12.04 4.43
N ASP A 78 -14.22 10.98 3.95
CA ASP A 78 -12.80 10.71 4.23
C ASP A 78 -11.89 11.82 3.66
N ILE A 79 -12.15 12.26 2.41
CA ILE A 79 -11.40 13.36 1.79
C ILE A 79 -11.64 14.70 2.50
N GLU A 80 -12.89 14.98 2.92
CA GLU A 80 -13.22 16.17 3.69
C GLU A 80 -12.48 16.18 5.03
N GLN A 81 -12.46 15.05 5.76
CA GLN A 81 -11.71 14.93 7.00
C GLN A 81 -10.19 15.08 6.81
N GLN A 82 -9.62 14.50 5.74
CA GLN A 82 -8.21 14.68 5.42
C GLN A 82 -7.84 16.12 5.08
N ARG A 83 -8.75 16.90 4.49
CA ARG A 83 -8.51 18.34 4.20
C ARG A 83 -8.66 19.25 5.41
N LEU A 84 -9.35 18.76 6.45
CA LEU A 84 -9.58 19.50 7.70
C LEU A 84 -8.45 19.31 8.73
N GLN A 85 -7.62 18.28 8.55
CA GLN A 85 -6.36 18.08 9.29
C GLN A 85 -5.20 18.79 8.59
#